data_AF-A0A7X0LGC3-F1
#
_entry.id   AF-A0A7X0LGC3-F1
#
_cell.length_a   1.000
_cell.length_b   1.000
_cell.length_c   1.000
_cell.angle_alpha   90.00
_cell.angle_beta   90.00
_cell.angle_gamma   90.00
#
_symmetry.space_group_name_H-M   'P 1'
#
loop_
_entity.id
_entity.type
_entity.pdbx_description
1 polymer ?
#
loop_
_entity_poly.entity_id
_entity_poly.type
_entity_poly.pdbx_seq_one_letter_code
_entity_poly.pdbx_strand_id
1 'polypeptide(L)' 'MLDTKVGQSAKDDPADVAKTGWDALLVGEHAVVHGLKNKAQVLASGVLGEATTAQIHRKLAEPGSGKKG' A
#
# COMPACT_ATOMS: atom_id res chain seq x y z
N MET A 1 -10.42 7.15 10.85
CA MET A 1 -10.13 6.19 9.74
C MET A 1 -11.15 6.30 8.63
N LEU A 2 -12.45 6.36 8.94
CA LEU A 2 -13.50 6.55 7.92
C LEU A 2 -13.37 7.87 7.15
N ASP A 3 -12.56 8.79 7.64
CA ASP A 3 -12.33 10.15 7.16
C ASP A 3 -10.89 10.39 6.69
N THR A 4 -10.08 9.34 6.53
CA THR A 4 -8.67 9.44 6.12
C THR A 4 -8.49 9.00 4.67
N LYS A 5 -7.48 9.54 3.95
CA LYS A 5 -7.19 9.11 2.57
C LYS A 5 -6.88 7.62 2.48
N VAL A 6 -6.13 7.09 3.45
CA VAL A 6 -5.81 5.65 3.50
C VAL A 6 -7.06 4.80 3.75
N GLY A 7 -8.01 5.29 4.55
CA GLY A 7 -9.26 4.57 4.83
C GLY A 7 -10.23 4.57 3.65
N GLN A 8 -10.31 5.67 2.91
CA GLN A 8 -11.26 5.83 1.79
C GLN A 8 -10.70 5.47 0.41
N SER A 9 -9.39 5.26 0.28
CA SER A 9 -8.81 4.87 -1.01
C SER A 9 -9.36 3.54 -1.49
N ALA A 10 -9.46 3.37 -2.81
CA ALA A 10 -9.76 2.08 -3.42
C ALA A 10 -8.74 1.04 -2.97
N LYS A 11 -9.23 -0.15 -2.64
CA LYS A 11 -8.44 -1.30 -2.22
C LYS A 11 -8.39 -2.32 -3.35
N ASP A 12 -7.30 -3.07 -3.41
CA ASP A 12 -7.19 -4.20 -4.32
C ASP A 12 -8.16 -5.30 -3.89
N ASP A 13 -8.58 -6.13 -4.85
CA ASP A 13 -9.49 -7.23 -4.57
C ASP A 13 -8.82 -8.28 -3.66
N PRO A 14 -9.45 -8.71 -2.56
CA PRO A 14 -8.84 -9.65 -1.63
C PRO A 14 -8.56 -11.03 -2.24
N ALA A 15 -9.37 -11.49 -3.20
CA ALA A 15 -9.15 -12.77 -3.88
C ALA A 15 -7.93 -12.71 -4.78
N ASP A 16 -7.71 -11.60 -5.50
CA ASP A 16 -6.54 -11.41 -6.35
C ASP A 16 -5.24 -11.33 -5.54
N VAL A 17 -5.28 -10.62 -4.40
CA VAL A 17 -4.15 -10.55 -3.46
C VAL A 17 -3.83 -11.93 -2.89
N ALA A 18 -4.85 -12.69 -2.46
CA ALA A 18 -4.68 -14.04 -1.93
C ALA A 18 -4.11 -15.01 -2.97
N LYS A 19 -4.63 -14.97 -4.20
CA LYS A 19 -4.14 -15.80 -5.32
C LYS A 19 -2.67 -15.51 -5.61
N THR A 20 -2.28 -14.23 -5.63
CA THR A 20 -0.88 -13.83 -5.85
C THR A 20 0.05 -14.40 -4.78
N GLY A 21 -0.36 -14.35 -3.51
CA GLY A 21 0.39 -14.97 -2.42
C GLY A 21 0.48 -16.49 -2.56
N TRP A 22 -0.62 -17.15 -2.90
CA TRP A 22 -0.66 -18.60 -3.13
C TRP A 22 0.26 -19.06 -4.26
N ASP A 23 0.19 -18.39 -5.42
CA ASP A 23 1.01 -18.72 -6.58
C ASP A 23 2.52 -18.54 -6.26
N ALA A 24 2.87 -17.47 -5.54
CA ALA A 24 4.23 -17.22 -5.07
C ALA A 24 4.75 -18.34 -4.15
N LEU A 25 3.91 -18.83 -3.23
CA LEU A 25 4.25 -19.97 -2.37
C LEU A 25 4.52 -21.24 -3.17
N LEU A 26 3.72 -21.53 -4.19
CA LEU A 26 3.87 -22.74 -5.02
C LEU A 26 5.17 -22.75 -5.84
N VAL A 27 5.68 -21.59 -6.23
CA VAL A 27 6.96 -21.47 -6.96
C VAL A 27 8.17 -21.27 -6.04
N GLY A 28 7.97 -21.35 -4.72
CA GLY A 28 9.03 -21.24 -3.72
C GLY A 28 9.50 -19.81 -3.44
N GLU A 29 8.69 -18.80 -3.78
CA GLU A 29 9.01 -17.40 -3.55
C GLU A 29 8.68 -17.00 -2.11
N HIS A 30 9.66 -16.45 -1.39
CA HIS A 30 9.53 -16.18 0.05
C HIS A 30 8.76 -14.89 0.38
N ALA A 31 8.62 -13.98 -0.58
CA ALA A 31 7.89 -12.73 -0.44
C ALA A 31 7.40 -12.25 -1.81
N VAL A 32 6.17 -11.73 -1.87
CA VAL A 32 5.59 -11.16 -3.09
C VAL A 32 4.84 -9.87 -2.79
N VAL A 33 4.85 -8.95 -3.74
CA VAL A 33 4.08 -7.70 -3.70
C VAL A 33 3.07 -7.73 -4.85
N HIS A 34 1.78 -7.72 -4.51
CA HIS A 34 0.68 -7.72 -5.48
C HIS A 34 0.48 -6.35 -6.12
N GLY A 35 0.39 -6.30 -7.45
CA GLY A 35 0.06 -5.09 -8.22
C GLY A 35 1.23 -4.12 -8.46
N LEU A 36 1.21 -3.46 -9.62
CA LEU A 36 2.28 -2.52 -10.05
C LEU A 36 2.40 -1.32 -9.11
N LYS A 37 1.28 -0.81 -8.59
CA LYS A 37 1.26 0.34 -7.68
C LYS A 37 1.98 0.04 -6.37
N ASN A 38 1.70 -1.12 -5.76
CA ASN A 38 2.34 -1.51 -4.51
C ASN A 38 3.83 -1.82 -4.74
N LYS A 39 4.19 -2.46 -5.85
CA LYS A 39 5.60 -2.66 -6.24
C LYS A 39 6.35 -1.32 -6.37
N ALA A 40 5.76 -0.33 -7.04
CA ALA A 40 6.35 1.00 -7.16
C ALA A 40 6.51 1.71 -5.80
N GLN A 41 5.54 1.55 -4.89
CA GLN A 41 5.65 2.08 -3.53
C GLN A 41 6.79 1.43 -2.73
N VAL A 42 6.97 0.11 -2.85
CA VAL A 42 8.07 -0.61 -2.20
C VAL A 42 9.42 -0.12 -2.73
N LEU A 43 9.57 0.01 -4.04
CA LEU A 43 10.80 0.56 -4.64
C LEU A 43 11.09 1.99 -4.16
N ALA A 44 10.07 2.85 -4.13
CA ALA A 44 10.21 4.20 -3.61
C ALA A 44 10.61 4.23 -2.13
N SER A 45 10.07 3.32 -1.30
CA SER A 45 10.43 3.24 0.12
C SER A 45 11.90 2.87 0.37
N GLY A 46 12.55 2.18 -0.57
CA GLY A 46 13.98 1.86 -0.48
C GLY A 46 14.91 3.04 -0.75
N VAL A 47 14.42 4.13 -1.35
CA VAL A 47 15.22 5.30 -1.72
C VAL A 47 14.83 6.58 -0.99
N LEU A 48 13.61 6.64 -0.44
CA LEU A 48 13.13 7.79 0.33
C LEU A 48 13.63 7.73 1.78
N GLY A 49 14.10 8.87 2.29
CA GLY A 49 14.51 8.98 3.70
C GLY A 49 13.32 8.94 4.67
N GLU A 50 13.58 8.50 5.92
CA GLU A 50 12.56 8.27 6.94
C GLU A 50 11.64 9.47 7.20
N ALA A 51 12.20 10.68 7.29
CA ALA A 51 11.42 11.90 7.51
C ALA A 51 10.40 12.16 6.39
N THR A 52 10.77 11.86 5.14
CA THR A 52 9.88 12.01 3.98
C THR A 52 8.78 10.96 4.02
N THR A 53 9.14 9.71 4.28
CA THR A 53 8.20 8.59 4.43
C THR A 53 7.19 8.89 5.56
N ALA A 54 7.66 9.36 6.72
CA ALA A 54 6.80 9.75 7.85
C ALA A 54 5.80 10.85 7.49
N GLN A 55 6.23 11.89 6.74
CA GLN A 55 5.33 12.93 6.27
C GLN A 55 4.27 12.40 5.28
N ILE A 56 4.65 11.48 4.39
CA ILE A 56 3.72 10.82 3.47
C ILE A 56 2.68 10.03 4.27
N HIS A 57 3.12 9.19 5.21
CA HIS A 57 2.23 8.42 6.08
C HIS A 57 1.27 9.32 6.87
N ARG A 58 1.76 10.46 7.40
CA ARG A 58 0.91 11.46 8.08
C ARG A 58 -0.19 11.99 7.18
N LYS A 59 0.14 12.46 5.97
CA LYS A 59 -0.86 13.02 5.02
C LYS A 59 -1.91 12.00 4.59
N LEU A 60 -1.59 10.71 4.64
CA LEU A 60 -2.52 9.63 4.31
C LEU A 60 -3.44 9.26 5.47
N ALA A 61 -2.93 9.36 6.71
CA ALA A 61 -3.59 8.86 7.91
C ALA A 61 -4.23 9.96 8.78
N GLU A 62 -3.92 11.23 8.55
CA GLU A 62 -4.47 12.32 9.36
C GLU A 62 -6.00 12.43 9.20
N PRO A 63 -6.74 12.69 10.30
CA PRO A 63 -8.18 12.90 10.26
C PRO A 63 -8.58 13.97 9.25
N GLY A 64 -9.72 13.78 8.60
CA GLY A 64 -10.24 14.69 7.58
C GLY A 64 -9.51 14.66 6.23
N SER A 65 -8.36 13.99 6.09
CA SER A 65 -7.62 13.93 4.82
C SER A 65 -8.42 13.29 3.67
N GLY A 66 -9.40 12.43 3.98
CA GLY A 66 -10.27 11.78 2.99
C GLY A 66 -11.44 12.62 2.51
N LYS A 67 -11.76 13.74 3.17
CA LYS A 67 -12.88 14.61 2.74
C LYS A 67 -12.52 15.23 1.39
N LYS A 68 -13.35 15.00 0.36
CA LYS A 68 -13.28 15.76 -0.90
C LYS A 68 -13.44 17.24 -0.53
N GLY A 69 -12.47 18.06 -0.95
CA GLY A 69 -12.67 19.51 -1.03
C GLY A 69 -13.78 19.84 -2.02
#